data_AF-A0A2N5P6S1-F1
#
_entry.id   AF-A0A2N5P6S1-F1
#
_cell.length_a   1.000
_cell.length_b   1.000
_cell.length_c   1.000
_cell.angle_alpha   90.00
_cell.angle_beta   90.00
_cell.angle_gamma   90.00
#
_symmetry.space_group_name_H-M   'P 1'
#
loop_
_entity.id
_entity.type
_entity.pdbx_description
1 polymer ?
#
loop_
_entity_poly.entity_id
_entity_poly.type
_entity_poly.pdbx_seq_one_letter_code
_entity_poly.pdbx_strand_id
1 'polypeptide(L)'
;MKGKILKYSMEGLLCGSFVYLVFSILLSLRLNTGDFYLVLPALAEDYKSELFATMIQIFVFCWFGGFCGIAYFFSECVEWSFQKQVIGYIFSLTTGMVPLAFVGHWFEHLAIGLFSYLLILLAITFILFVISWFKLKSDVNKIKKEIGIRKNKMRNVQVSSKWIIRWLWVNYGIFVLGFFTLGFFSDNKIVRINFVLDVLICIISLILNFLLFRKRYQITFLGKITLLFLTFCFMAFTYFAFLTSGNGLPPALFM
;
A
#
# COMPACT_ATOMS: atom_id res chain seq x y z
N MET A 1 -5.18 26.60 11.99
CA MET A 1 -4.96 25.13 12.01
C MET A 1 -6.25 24.32 12.04
N LYS A 2 -7.16 24.55 13.00
CA LYS A 2 -8.41 23.75 13.16
C LYS A 2 -9.26 23.62 11.87
N GLY A 3 -9.47 24.71 11.13
CA GLY A 3 -10.25 24.66 9.87
C GLY A 3 -9.62 23.81 8.76
N LYS A 4 -8.29 23.71 8.70
CA LYS A 4 -7.59 22.84 7.73
C LYS A 4 -7.74 21.36 8.10
N ILE A 5 -7.65 21.02 9.39
CA ILE A 5 -7.85 19.66 9.89
C ILE A 5 -9.25 19.16 9.54
N LEU A 6 -10.27 19.99 9.82
CA LEU A 6 -11.66 19.65 9.52
C LEU A 6 -11.86 19.41 8.02
N LYS A 7 -11.31 20.28 7.17
CA LYS A 7 -11.38 20.14 5.72
C LYS A 7 -10.79 18.80 5.24
N TYR A 8 -9.54 18.48 5.62
CA TYR A 8 -8.91 17.24 5.17
C TYR A 8 -9.58 16.00 5.75
N SER A 9 -10.09 16.06 6.98
CA SER A 9 -10.88 14.97 7.56
C SER A 9 -12.18 14.73 6.78
N MET A 10 -12.89 15.79 6.38
CA MET A 10 -14.10 15.67 5.56
C MET A 10 -13.80 15.10 4.16
N GLU A 11 -12.75 15.57 3.50
CA GLU A 11 -12.28 15.01 2.22
C GLU A 11 -11.92 13.52 2.36
N GLY A 12 -11.23 13.17 3.45
CA GLY A 12 -10.91 11.79 3.80
C GLY A 12 -12.15 10.92 4.03
N LEU A 13 -13.16 11.44 4.73
CA LEU A 13 -14.41 10.73 5.00
C LEU A 13 -15.15 10.40 3.70
N LEU A 14 -15.26 11.37 2.78
CA LEU A 14 -15.84 11.18 1.45
C LEU A 14 -15.04 10.16 0.62
N CYS A 15 -13.72 10.16 0.72
CA CYS A 15 -12.89 9.15 0.09
C CYS A 15 -13.15 7.76 0.70
N GLY A 16 -13.32 7.67 2.03
CA GLY A 16 -13.66 6.44 2.73
C GLY A 16 -14.97 5.80 2.27
N SER A 17 -16.02 6.60 2.07
CA SER A 17 -17.30 6.10 1.55
C SER A 17 -17.19 5.60 0.10
N PHE A 18 -16.41 6.29 -0.74
CA PHE A 18 -16.14 5.83 -2.11
C PHE A 18 -15.34 4.52 -2.12
N VAL A 19 -14.29 4.42 -1.29
CA VAL A 19 -13.50 3.19 -1.15
C VAL A 19 -14.35 2.03 -0.65
N TYR A 20 -15.28 2.28 0.26
CA TYR A 20 -16.25 1.27 0.70
C TYR A 20 -17.13 0.76 -0.46
N LEU A 21 -17.66 1.64 -1.32
CA LEU A 21 -18.44 1.19 -2.48
C LEU A 21 -17.60 0.32 -3.43
N VAL A 22 -16.35 0.72 -3.70
CA VAL A 22 -15.43 -0.09 -4.50
C VAL A 22 -15.16 -1.44 -3.83
N PHE A 23 -14.96 -1.44 -2.51
CA PHE A 23 -14.80 -2.66 -1.72
C PHE A 23 -16.01 -3.59 -1.84
N SER A 24 -17.24 -3.09 -1.69
CA SER A 24 -18.48 -3.88 -1.83
C SER A 24 -18.64 -4.48 -3.23
N ILE A 25 -18.27 -3.73 -4.29
CA ILE A 25 -18.26 -4.26 -5.67
C ILE A 25 -17.24 -5.39 -5.79
N LEU A 26 -16.01 -5.20 -5.31
CA LEU A 26 -14.95 -6.22 -5.36
C LEU A 26 -15.32 -7.46 -4.55
N LEU A 27 -15.92 -7.29 -3.38
CA LEU A 27 -16.44 -8.37 -2.55
C LEU A 27 -17.51 -9.17 -3.31
N SER A 28 -18.49 -8.50 -3.92
CA SER A 28 -19.55 -9.13 -4.69
C SER A 28 -19.00 -9.95 -5.86
N LEU A 29 -18.02 -9.40 -6.59
CA LEU A 29 -17.32 -10.10 -7.66
C LEU A 29 -16.54 -11.32 -7.16
N ARG A 30 -15.98 -11.24 -5.95
CA ARG A 30 -15.24 -12.35 -5.32
C ARG A 30 -16.15 -13.49 -4.89
N LEU A 31 -17.34 -13.18 -4.37
CA LEU A 31 -18.32 -14.18 -3.95
C LEU A 31 -18.98 -14.89 -5.14
N ASN A 32 -19.07 -14.22 -6.30
CA ASN A 32 -19.49 -14.80 -7.58
C ASN A 32 -20.85 -15.53 -7.52
N THR A 33 -21.78 -15.04 -6.70
CA THR A 33 -23.14 -15.58 -6.58
C THR A 33 -24.13 -14.93 -7.55
N GLY A 34 -23.76 -13.77 -8.11
CA GLY A 34 -24.64 -12.94 -8.94
C GLY A 34 -25.33 -11.81 -8.17
N ASP A 35 -25.27 -11.83 -6.84
CA ASP A 35 -25.88 -10.82 -5.97
C ASP A 35 -24.89 -9.68 -5.61
N PHE A 36 -25.45 -8.52 -5.25
CA PHE A 36 -24.67 -7.38 -4.75
C PHE A 36 -24.63 -7.38 -3.22
N TYR A 37 -23.43 -7.48 -2.65
CA TYR A 37 -23.18 -7.50 -1.21
C TYR A 37 -22.63 -6.14 -0.76
N LEU A 38 -23.44 -5.40 0.00
CA LEU A 38 -22.99 -4.18 0.67
C LEU A 38 -22.10 -4.50 1.88
N VAL A 39 -22.37 -5.60 2.57
CA VAL A 39 -21.68 -5.99 3.80
C VAL A 39 -21.12 -7.39 3.65
N LEU A 40 -20.07 -7.71 4.42
CA LEU A 40 -19.60 -9.09 4.50
C LEU A 40 -20.73 -9.99 5.04
N PRO A 41 -21.04 -11.12 4.39
CA PRO A 41 -22.05 -12.05 4.88
C PRO A 41 -21.79 -12.52 6.32
N ALA A 42 -20.53 -12.80 6.65
CA ALA A 42 -20.12 -13.16 8.01
C ALA A 42 -20.46 -12.06 9.03
N LEU A 43 -20.28 -10.79 8.65
CA LEU A 43 -20.60 -9.67 9.53
C LEU A 43 -22.11 -9.49 9.69
N ALA A 44 -22.89 -9.73 8.63
CA ALA A 44 -24.35 -9.73 8.70
C ALA A 44 -24.88 -10.84 9.62
N GLU A 45 -24.22 -12.01 9.62
CA GLU A 45 -24.52 -13.13 10.50
C GLU A 45 -24.20 -12.80 11.97
N ASP A 46 -23.01 -12.25 12.24
CA ASP A 46 -22.57 -11.86 13.59
C ASP A 46 -23.56 -10.88 14.26
N TYR A 47 -24.00 -9.87 13.51
CA TYR A 47 -24.95 -8.87 14.01
C TYR A 47 -26.42 -9.29 13.86
N LYS A 48 -26.70 -10.45 13.25
CA LYS A 48 -28.05 -10.98 12.96
C LYS A 48 -28.94 -9.97 12.22
N SER A 49 -28.33 -9.02 11.51
CA SER A 49 -29.00 -7.92 10.83
C SER A 49 -28.09 -7.33 9.77
N GLU A 50 -28.46 -7.53 8.51
CA GLU A 50 -27.70 -7.03 7.36
C GLU A 50 -27.62 -5.50 7.34
N LEU A 51 -28.73 -4.82 7.65
CA LEU A 51 -28.78 -3.36 7.69
C LEU A 51 -27.83 -2.80 8.75
N PHE A 52 -27.84 -3.38 9.95
CA PHE A 52 -27.01 -2.91 11.05
C PHE A 52 -25.52 -3.16 10.78
N ALA A 53 -25.18 -4.34 10.27
CA ALA A 53 -23.81 -4.67 9.87
C ALA A 53 -23.31 -3.74 8.74
N THR A 54 -24.18 -3.42 7.77
CA THR A 54 -23.88 -2.46 6.70
C THR A 54 -23.58 -1.08 7.26
N MET A 55 -24.40 -0.57 8.18
CA MET A 55 -24.18 0.73 8.83
C MET A 55 -22.84 0.78 9.56
N ILE A 56 -22.48 -0.28 10.29
CA ILE A 56 -21.19 -0.40 10.98
C ILE A 56 -20.05 -0.39 9.97
N GLN A 57 -20.15 -1.19 8.90
CA GLN A 57 -19.09 -1.31 7.91
C GLN A 57 -18.86 0.03 7.18
N ILE A 58 -19.92 0.73 6.76
CA ILE A 58 -19.81 2.09 6.19
C ILE A 58 -19.14 3.03 7.19
N PHE A 59 -19.57 3.01 8.45
CA PHE A 59 -19.04 3.89 9.48
C PHE A 59 -17.53 3.70 9.67
N VAL A 60 -17.04 2.46 9.76
CA VAL A 60 -15.59 2.21 9.97
C VAL A 60 -14.75 2.60 8.77
N PHE A 61 -15.24 2.44 7.53
CA PHE A 61 -14.55 2.92 6.34
C PHE A 61 -14.49 4.45 6.27
N CYS A 62 -15.60 5.13 6.58
CA CYS A 62 -15.68 6.58 6.69
C CYS A 62 -14.74 7.11 7.79
N TRP A 63 -14.76 6.48 8.97
CA TRP A 63 -13.86 6.78 10.08
C TRP A 63 -12.40 6.69 9.64
N PHE A 64 -12.03 5.56 9.03
CA PHE A 64 -10.66 5.35 8.59
C PHE A 64 -10.23 6.37 7.53
N GLY A 65 -11.09 6.66 6.55
CA GLY A 65 -10.87 7.68 5.55
C GLY A 65 -10.62 9.06 6.17
N GLY A 66 -11.42 9.46 7.17
CA GLY A 66 -11.23 10.72 7.88
C GLY A 66 -9.86 10.83 8.55
N PHE A 67 -9.41 9.76 9.22
CA PHE A 67 -8.08 9.70 9.84
C PHE A 67 -6.93 9.64 8.82
N CYS A 68 -7.14 9.12 7.61
CA CYS A 68 -6.19 9.27 6.50
C CYS A 68 -6.07 10.74 6.07
N GLY A 69 -7.18 11.47 6.04
CA GLY A 69 -7.20 12.92 5.81
C GLY A 69 -6.42 13.71 6.88
N ILE A 70 -6.62 13.36 8.15
CA ILE A 70 -5.86 13.96 9.27
C ILE A 70 -4.37 13.60 9.18
N ALA A 71 -4.02 12.37 8.78
CA ALA A 71 -2.63 11.98 8.57
C ALA A 71 -1.97 12.83 7.47
N TYR A 72 -2.67 13.04 6.35
CA TYR A 72 -2.21 13.92 5.28
C TYR A 72 -2.01 15.36 5.78
N PHE A 73 -2.91 15.89 6.60
CA PHE A 73 -2.73 17.21 7.23
C PHE A 73 -1.40 17.29 8.01
N PHE A 74 -1.09 16.30 8.84
CA PHE A 74 0.17 16.30 9.60
C PHE A 74 1.40 16.27 8.69
N SER A 75 1.34 15.59 7.55
CA SER A 75 2.43 15.57 6.57
C SER A 75 2.67 16.92 5.87
N GLU A 76 1.65 17.77 5.81
CA GLU A 76 1.71 19.10 5.20
C GLU A 76 1.95 20.23 6.22
N CYS A 77 2.05 19.90 7.52
CA CYS A 77 2.25 20.86 8.60
C CYS A 77 3.71 21.32 8.72
N VAL A 78 4.16 22.16 7.79
CA VAL A 78 5.53 22.71 7.75
C VAL A 78 5.94 23.46 9.02
N GLU A 79 4.99 24.00 9.78
CA GLU A 79 5.24 24.68 11.07
C GLU A 79 5.75 23.74 12.17
N TRP A 80 5.49 22.44 12.07
CA TRP A 80 5.90 21.44 13.06
C TRP A 80 7.26 20.83 12.69
N SER A 81 8.03 20.45 13.70
CA SER A 81 9.26 19.68 13.48
C SER A 81 8.95 18.34 12.79
N PHE A 82 9.90 17.85 11.99
CA PHE A 82 9.74 16.58 11.26
C PHE A 82 9.30 15.42 12.16
N GLN A 83 9.87 15.31 13.37
CA GLN A 83 9.46 14.29 14.34
C GLN A 83 7.99 14.40 14.75
N LYS A 84 7.49 15.62 15.03
CA LYS A 84 6.08 15.84 15.39
C LYS A 84 5.14 15.51 14.24
N GLN A 85 5.54 15.81 13.00
CA GLN A 85 4.77 15.44 11.81
C GLN A 85 4.66 13.93 11.66
N VAL A 86 5.78 13.21 11.77
CA VAL A 86 5.81 11.74 11.66
C VAL A 86 5.00 11.08 12.78
N ILE A 87 5.13 11.55 14.02
CA ILE A 87 4.38 11.01 15.16
C ILE A 87 2.87 11.22 14.95
N GLY A 88 2.45 12.45 14.58
CA GLY A 88 1.04 12.74 14.32
C GLY A 88 0.49 11.92 13.16
N TYR A 89 1.27 11.76 12.10
CA TYR A 89 0.92 10.96 10.93
C TYR A 89 0.66 9.49 11.30
N ILE A 90 1.62 8.84 11.98
CA ILE A 90 1.50 7.43 12.37
C ILE A 90 0.34 7.27 13.35
N PHE A 91 0.26 8.11 14.38
CA PHE A 91 -0.80 8.06 15.38
C PHE A 91 -2.19 8.17 14.75
N SER A 92 -2.34 9.08 13.78
CA SER A 92 -3.60 9.26 13.04
C SER A 92 -3.98 7.99 12.28
N LEU A 93 -3.04 7.41 11.51
CA LEU A 93 -3.33 6.19 10.76
C LEU A 93 -3.63 5.00 11.66
N THR A 94 -2.88 4.82 12.75
CA THR A 94 -3.15 3.76 13.73
C THR A 94 -4.56 3.89 14.28
N THR A 95 -4.93 5.09 14.76
CA THR A 95 -6.25 5.36 15.36
C THR A 95 -7.40 5.13 14.37
N GLY A 96 -7.19 5.49 13.10
CA GLY A 96 -8.16 5.23 12.05
C GLY A 96 -8.35 3.74 11.75
N MET A 97 -7.29 2.94 11.79
CA MET A 97 -7.34 1.51 11.45
C MET A 97 -7.95 0.63 12.54
N VAL A 98 -7.81 0.98 13.83
CA VAL A 98 -8.23 0.08 14.92
C VAL A 98 -9.69 -0.39 14.80
N PRO A 99 -10.69 0.49 14.59
CA PRO A 99 -12.08 0.04 14.47
C PRO A 99 -12.34 -0.83 13.23
N LEU A 100 -11.67 -0.50 12.12
CA LEU A 100 -11.76 -1.27 10.88
C LEU A 100 -11.20 -2.69 11.06
N ALA A 101 -10.06 -2.80 11.74
CA ALA A 101 -9.43 -4.08 12.04
C ALA A 101 -10.26 -4.95 13.00
N PHE A 102 -10.97 -4.32 13.95
CA PHE A 102 -11.86 -5.01 14.87
C PHE A 102 -13.08 -5.58 14.13
N VAL A 103 -13.76 -4.75 13.32
CA VAL A 103 -14.92 -5.18 12.52
C VAL A 103 -14.53 -6.22 11.46
N GLY A 104 -13.33 -6.12 10.91
CA GLY A 104 -12.81 -7.10 9.96
C GLY A 104 -12.28 -8.39 10.60
N HIS A 105 -12.37 -8.56 11.92
CA HIS A 105 -11.83 -9.71 12.67
C HIS A 105 -10.33 -9.96 12.44
N TRP A 106 -9.55 -8.92 12.10
CA TRP A 106 -8.12 -9.06 11.79
C TRP A 106 -7.29 -9.57 12.98
N PHE A 107 -7.82 -9.44 14.20
CA PHE A 107 -7.16 -9.85 15.43
C PHE A 107 -7.31 -11.32 15.79
N GLU A 108 -8.21 -12.07 15.13
CA GLU A 108 -8.36 -13.52 15.36
C GLU A 108 -7.04 -14.27 15.09
N HIS A 109 -6.24 -13.73 14.17
CA HIS A 109 -4.89 -14.17 13.90
C HIS A 109 -3.92 -12.99 14.03
N LEU A 110 -3.37 -12.79 15.24
CA LEU A 110 -2.48 -11.65 15.57
C LEU A 110 -1.40 -11.37 14.52
N ALA A 111 -0.77 -12.42 13.97
CA ALA A 111 0.26 -12.28 12.93
C ALA A 111 -0.31 -11.75 11.61
N ILE A 112 -1.47 -12.27 11.17
CA ILE A 112 -2.17 -11.83 9.95
C ILE A 112 -2.66 -10.40 10.13
N GLY A 113 -3.22 -10.06 11.29
CA GLY A 113 -3.67 -8.71 11.62
C GLY A 113 -2.55 -7.68 11.61
N LEU A 114 -1.42 -7.95 12.29
CA LEU A 114 -0.26 -7.07 12.30
C LEU A 114 0.33 -6.87 10.89
N PHE A 115 0.37 -7.92 10.08
CA PHE A 115 0.87 -7.84 8.71
C PHE A 115 -0.06 -7.04 7.80
N SER A 116 -1.36 -7.31 7.85
CA SER A 116 -2.38 -6.58 7.10
C SER A 116 -2.34 -5.09 7.44
N TYR A 117 -2.18 -4.78 8.73
CA TYR A 117 -1.95 -3.44 9.22
C TYR A 117 -0.71 -2.78 8.60
N LEU A 118 0.46 -3.45 8.62
CA LEU A 118 1.69 -2.92 8.02
C LEU A 118 1.56 -2.70 6.51
N LEU A 119 0.91 -3.62 5.80
CA LEU A 119 0.68 -3.53 4.36
C LEU A 119 -0.21 -2.34 4.01
N ILE A 120 -1.32 -2.17 4.73
CA ILE A 120 -2.26 -1.06 4.53
C ILE A 120 -1.60 0.27 4.89
N LEU A 121 -0.86 0.31 6.01
CA LEU A 121 -0.08 1.49 6.42
C LEU A 121 0.89 1.89 5.31
N LEU A 122 1.67 0.93 4.80
CA LEU A 122 2.64 1.17 3.73
C LEU A 122 1.95 1.65 2.44
N ALA A 123 0.83 1.03 2.05
CA ALA A 123 0.06 1.40 0.87
C ALA A 123 -0.47 2.83 0.96
N ILE A 124 -1.05 3.21 2.10
CA ILE A 124 -1.57 4.57 2.32
C ILE A 124 -0.42 5.57 2.34
N THR A 125 0.69 5.26 3.00
CA THR A 125 1.89 6.10 2.96
C THR A 125 2.39 6.31 1.55
N PHE A 126 2.41 5.27 0.72
CA PHE A 126 2.80 5.39 -0.67
C PHE A 126 1.81 6.28 -1.47
N ILE A 127 0.50 6.09 -1.32
CA ILE A 127 -0.52 6.90 -1.99
C ILE A 127 -0.40 8.38 -1.60
N LEU A 128 -0.32 8.68 -0.30
CA LEU A 128 -0.18 10.05 0.19
C LEU A 128 1.13 10.68 -0.30
N PHE A 129 2.22 9.91 -0.32
CA PHE A 129 3.49 10.34 -0.90
C PHE A 129 3.34 10.70 -2.38
N VAL A 130 2.66 9.89 -3.18
CA VAL A 130 2.41 10.16 -4.61
C VAL A 130 1.64 11.47 -4.78
N ILE A 131 0.60 11.70 -3.97
CA ILE A 131 -0.19 12.94 -3.99
C ILE A 131 0.67 14.16 -3.66
N SER A 132 1.42 14.13 -2.55
CA SER A 132 2.34 15.20 -2.15
C SER A 132 3.41 15.46 -3.21
N TRP A 133 3.90 14.41 -3.87
CA TRP A 133 4.86 14.55 -4.96
C TRP A 133 4.27 15.28 -6.18
N PHE A 134 3.06 14.94 -6.61
CA PHE A 134 2.40 15.65 -7.72
C PHE A 134 2.17 17.13 -7.40
N LYS A 135 1.78 17.43 -6.15
CA LYS A 135 1.63 18.80 -5.67
C LYS A 135 2.95 19.57 -5.69
N LEU A 136 4.01 18.99 -5.13
CA LEU A 136 5.36 19.55 -5.18
C LEU A 136 5.84 19.78 -6.61
N LYS A 137 5.62 18.81 -7.51
CA LYS A 137 5.99 18.93 -8.92
C LYS A 137 5.24 20.07 -9.61
N SER A 138 3.96 20.25 -9.30
CA SER A 138 3.15 21.37 -9.80
C SER A 138 3.71 22.71 -9.33
N ASP A 139 4.04 22.83 -8.05
CA ASP A 139 4.57 24.07 -7.48
C ASP A 139 5.98 24.40 -7.98
N VAL A 140 6.85 23.38 -8.11
CA VAL A 140 8.15 23.53 -8.76
C VAL A 140 7.99 23.95 -10.22
N ASN A 141 7.00 23.43 -10.95
CA ASN A 141 6.75 23.83 -12.33
C ASN A 141 6.23 25.28 -12.43
N LYS A 142 5.41 25.76 -11.49
CA LYS A 142 5.01 27.17 -11.41
C LYS A 142 6.22 28.08 -11.17
N ILE A 143 7.04 27.75 -10.17
CA ILE A 143 8.28 28.48 -9.87
C ILE A 143 9.24 28.43 -11.06
N LYS A 144 9.38 27.27 -11.72
CA LYS A 144 10.19 27.16 -12.95
C LYS A 144 9.60 27.91 -14.13
N LYS A 145 8.29 28.16 -14.19
CA LYS A 145 7.70 29.02 -15.22
C LYS A 145 8.06 30.49 -14.94
N GLU A 146 8.06 30.89 -13.67
CA GLU A 146 8.48 32.23 -13.23
C GLU A 146 10.00 32.46 -13.38
N ILE A 147 10.82 31.44 -13.08
CA ILE A 147 12.29 31.48 -13.18
C ILE A 147 12.78 31.10 -14.59
N GLY A 148 12.01 30.32 -15.36
CA GLY A 148 12.33 29.86 -16.71
C GLY A 148 12.24 30.96 -17.76
N ILE A 149 11.53 32.05 -17.44
CA ILE A 149 11.70 33.34 -18.13
C ILE A 149 13.13 33.88 -17.97
N ARG A 150 13.89 33.48 -16.93
CA ARG A 150 15.23 34.03 -16.59
C ARG A 150 16.45 33.13 -16.85
N LYS A 151 16.33 31.82 -17.04
CA LYS A 151 17.55 30.97 -17.00
C LYS A 151 17.46 29.78 -17.94
N ASN A 152 17.84 30.00 -19.19
CA ASN A 152 18.04 28.92 -20.14
C ASN A 152 19.41 28.25 -19.89
N LYS A 153 19.43 26.92 -20.04
CA LYS A 153 20.60 26.03 -20.24
C LYS A 153 21.38 25.54 -19.01
N MET A 154 21.29 24.24 -18.75
CA MET A 154 22.43 23.32 -18.65
C MET A 154 21.93 21.86 -18.76
N ARG A 155 22.59 21.05 -19.60
CA ARG A 155 22.31 19.62 -19.77
C ARG A 155 23.44 18.80 -19.15
N ASN A 156 23.08 17.86 -18.27
CA ASN A 156 23.96 16.77 -17.86
C ASN A 156 23.68 15.54 -18.72
N VAL A 157 24.75 14.84 -19.12
CA VAL A 157 24.67 13.56 -19.84
C VAL A 157 24.11 12.51 -18.88
N GLN A 158 23.00 11.91 -19.27
CA GLN A 158 22.26 10.96 -18.46
C GLN A 158 22.21 9.60 -19.13
N VAL A 159 22.42 8.56 -18.33
CA VAL A 159 22.49 7.18 -18.82
C VAL A 159 21.09 6.56 -18.77
N SER A 160 20.74 5.84 -19.84
CA SER A 160 19.47 5.13 -19.98
C SER A 160 19.26 4.13 -18.84
N SER A 161 18.19 4.31 -18.09
CA SER A 161 17.78 3.48 -16.96
C SER A 161 16.89 2.29 -17.36
N LYS A 162 16.59 2.17 -18.65
CA LYS A 162 15.67 1.18 -19.24
C LYS A 162 16.06 -0.26 -18.91
N TRP A 163 17.35 -0.56 -18.86
CA TRP A 163 17.84 -1.91 -18.54
C TRP A 163 17.52 -2.31 -17.10
N ILE A 164 17.73 -1.43 -16.11
CA ILE A 164 17.42 -1.72 -14.70
C ILE A 164 15.90 -1.88 -14.51
N ILE A 165 15.09 -1.01 -15.13
CA ILE A 165 13.62 -1.14 -15.10
C ILE A 165 13.18 -2.46 -15.71
N ARG A 166 13.74 -2.84 -16.87
CA ARG A 166 13.41 -4.11 -17.55
C ARG A 166 13.72 -5.31 -16.65
N TRP A 167 14.86 -5.32 -15.98
CA TRP A 167 15.22 -6.37 -15.03
C TRP A 167 14.31 -6.42 -13.80
N LEU A 168 13.90 -5.27 -13.27
CA LEU A 168 12.91 -5.24 -12.17
C LEU A 168 11.57 -5.86 -12.61
N TRP A 169 11.06 -5.52 -13.79
CA TRP A 169 9.83 -6.12 -14.31
C TRP A 169 9.96 -7.62 -14.60
N VAL A 170 11.11 -8.07 -15.11
CA VAL A 170 11.40 -9.51 -15.28
C VAL A 170 11.41 -10.22 -13.93
N ASN A 171 12.06 -9.65 -12.91
CA ASN A 171 12.08 -10.21 -11.56
C ASN A 171 10.67 -10.30 -10.97
N TYR A 172 9.85 -9.27 -11.13
CA TYR A 172 8.47 -9.27 -10.66
C TYR A 172 7.61 -10.31 -11.40
N GLY A 173 7.82 -10.45 -12.71
CA GLY A 173 7.16 -11.49 -13.51
C GLY A 173 7.56 -12.90 -13.08
N ILE A 174 8.87 -13.16 -12.87
CA ILE A 174 9.37 -14.45 -12.38
C ILE A 174 8.84 -14.74 -10.99
N PHE A 175 8.78 -13.74 -10.10
CA PHE A 175 8.21 -13.88 -8.77
C PHE A 175 6.75 -14.33 -8.83
N VAL A 176 5.92 -13.63 -9.61
CA VAL A 176 4.50 -13.98 -9.76
C VAL A 176 4.34 -15.37 -10.39
N LEU A 177 5.10 -15.69 -11.44
CA LEU A 177 5.04 -17.00 -12.09
C LEU A 177 5.53 -18.12 -11.18
N GLY A 178 6.67 -17.96 -10.50
CA GLY A 178 7.22 -18.94 -9.57
C GLY A 178 6.24 -19.23 -8.44
N PHE A 179 5.65 -18.18 -7.88
CA PHE A 179 4.60 -18.31 -6.88
C PHE A 179 3.36 -19.08 -7.40
N PHE A 180 2.78 -18.69 -8.53
CA PHE A 180 1.57 -19.34 -9.06
C PHE A 180 1.80 -20.69 -9.75
N THR A 181 3.05 -21.08 -10.05
CA THR A 181 3.35 -22.38 -10.66
C THR A 181 3.93 -23.33 -9.64
N LEU A 182 5.00 -22.96 -8.95
CA LEU A 182 5.70 -23.81 -7.98
C LEU A 182 5.00 -23.84 -6.62
N GLY A 183 4.24 -22.79 -6.28
CA GLY A 183 3.51 -22.69 -5.02
C GLY A 183 2.28 -23.59 -4.90
N PHE A 184 1.77 -24.19 -5.98
CA PHE A 184 0.66 -25.17 -5.93
C PHE A 184 1.11 -26.62 -5.81
N PHE A 185 2.42 -26.89 -5.92
CA PHE A 185 2.92 -28.24 -5.76
C PHE A 185 2.93 -28.63 -4.28
N SER A 186 2.36 -29.79 -3.96
CA SER A 186 2.24 -30.30 -2.60
C SER A 186 3.58 -30.84 -2.04
N ASP A 187 4.62 -30.98 -2.86
CA ASP A 187 5.93 -31.47 -2.43
C ASP A 187 6.69 -30.42 -1.60
N ASN A 188 6.94 -30.74 -0.33
CA ASN A 188 7.69 -29.92 0.61
C ASN A 188 9.08 -29.49 0.13
N LYS A 189 9.75 -30.29 -0.71
CA LYS A 189 11.05 -29.90 -1.29
C LYS A 189 10.88 -28.77 -2.31
N ILE A 190 9.86 -28.84 -3.15
CA ILE A 190 9.56 -27.85 -4.19
C ILE A 190 9.15 -26.51 -3.54
N VAL A 191 8.32 -26.56 -2.49
CA VAL A 191 7.90 -25.38 -1.72
C VAL A 191 9.10 -24.67 -1.07
N ARG A 192 10.04 -25.41 -0.47
CA ARG A 192 11.26 -24.83 0.12
C ARG A 192 12.18 -24.20 -0.93
N ILE A 193 12.31 -24.83 -2.09
CA ILE A 193 13.09 -24.28 -3.22
C ILE A 193 12.44 -22.98 -3.72
N ASN A 194 11.11 -22.95 -3.84
CA ASN A 194 10.36 -21.76 -4.25
C ASN A 194 10.57 -20.59 -3.27
N PHE A 195 10.50 -20.86 -1.96
CA PHE A 195 10.79 -19.85 -0.94
C PHE A 195 12.18 -19.22 -1.08
N VAL A 196 13.22 -20.06 -1.24
CA VAL A 196 14.60 -19.57 -1.40
C VAL A 196 14.73 -18.73 -2.67
N LEU A 197 14.08 -19.15 -3.76
CA LEU A 197 14.07 -18.42 -5.03
C LEU A 197 13.38 -17.05 -4.89
N ASP A 198 12.23 -16.99 -4.23
CA ASP A 198 11.46 -15.77 -3.99
C ASP A 198 12.23 -14.77 -3.11
N VAL A 199 12.91 -15.25 -2.06
CA VAL A 199 13.79 -14.43 -1.23
C VAL A 199 14.97 -13.87 -2.03
N LEU A 200 15.62 -14.71 -2.86
CA LEU A 200 16.72 -14.26 -3.71
C LEU A 200 16.26 -13.20 -4.73
N ILE A 201 15.10 -13.40 -5.36
CA ILE A 201 14.50 -12.43 -6.28
C ILE A 201 14.19 -11.11 -5.59
N CYS A 202 13.66 -11.16 -4.36
CA CYS A 202 13.38 -9.96 -3.56
C CYS A 202 14.67 -9.20 -3.20
N ILE A 203 15.73 -9.90 -2.80
CA ILE A 203 17.05 -9.30 -2.49
C ILE A 203 17.65 -8.64 -3.74
N ILE A 204 17.66 -9.34 -4.87
CA ILE A 204 18.17 -8.80 -6.14
C ILE A 204 17.36 -7.57 -6.55
N SER A 205 16.03 -7.61 -6.42
CA SER A 205 15.16 -6.48 -6.73
C SER A 205 15.39 -5.29 -5.80
N LEU A 206 15.72 -5.52 -4.53
CA LEU A 206 16.07 -4.47 -3.58
C LEU A 206 17.40 -3.80 -3.95
N ILE A 207 18.41 -4.58 -4.33
CA ILE A 207 19.71 -4.07 -4.82
C ILE A 207 19.52 -3.24 -6.10
N LEU A 208 18.72 -3.73 -7.04
CA LEU A 208 18.42 -3.02 -8.29
C LEU A 208 17.68 -1.70 -8.02
N ASN A 209 16.73 -1.68 -7.09
CA ASN A 209 16.06 -0.45 -6.66
C ASN A 209 17.05 0.53 -6.02
N PHE A 210 17.95 0.09 -5.14
CA PHE A 210 18.98 0.95 -4.55
C PHE A 210 19.92 1.55 -5.63
N LEU A 211 20.32 0.75 -6.61
CA LEU A 211 21.09 1.22 -7.78
C LEU A 211 20.33 2.29 -8.56
N LEU A 212 19.01 2.10 -8.73
CA LEU A 212 18.11 3.03 -9.42
C LEU A 212 18.11 4.42 -8.78
N PHE A 213 18.28 4.52 -7.45
CA PHE A 213 18.32 5.79 -6.72
C PHE A 213 19.57 6.64 -6.97
N ARG A 214 20.63 6.09 -7.57
CA ARG A 214 21.82 6.88 -7.93
C ARG A 214 21.46 8.01 -8.91
N LYS A 215 22.09 9.18 -8.73
CA LYS A 215 21.87 10.41 -9.55
C LYS A 215 22.14 10.21 -11.05
N ARG A 216 22.84 9.15 -11.44
CA ARG A 216 23.23 8.81 -12.82
C ARG A 216 22.07 8.29 -13.71
N TYR A 217 20.93 7.91 -13.13
CA TYR A 217 19.81 7.29 -13.87
C TYR A 217 18.59 8.21 -14.01
N GLN A 218 18.15 8.38 -15.27
CA GLN A 218 16.96 9.15 -15.69
C GLN A 218 15.66 8.35 -15.47
N ILE A 219 15.17 8.35 -14.24
CA ILE A 219 13.81 7.92 -13.90
C ILE A 219 13.23 8.99 -13.00
N THR A 220 11.94 9.26 -13.17
CA THR A 220 11.19 10.11 -12.25
C THR A 220 11.36 9.57 -10.83
N PHE A 221 11.63 10.43 -9.86
CA PHE A 221 11.76 10.02 -8.46
C PHE A 221 10.57 9.14 -8.01
N LEU A 222 9.37 9.50 -8.47
CA LEU A 222 8.15 8.70 -8.32
C LEU A 222 8.28 7.27 -8.85
N GLY A 223 8.80 7.07 -10.06
CA GLY A 223 9.02 5.74 -10.62
C GLY A 223 10.00 4.90 -9.79
N LYS A 224 11.03 5.54 -9.22
CA LYS A 224 11.98 4.86 -8.33
C LYS A 224 11.34 4.38 -7.03
N ILE A 225 10.53 5.25 -6.41
CA ILE A 225 9.80 4.90 -5.18
C ILE A 225 8.72 3.86 -5.45
N THR A 226 8.01 3.94 -6.58
CA THR A 226 6.99 2.96 -6.98
C THR A 226 7.59 1.57 -7.13
N LEU A 227 8.72 1.45 -7.82
CA LEU A 227 9.42 0.18 -7.98
C LEU A 227 9.94 -0.36 -6.64
N LEU A 228 10.45 0.51 -5.77
CA LEU A 228 10.91 0.13 -4.43
C LEU A 228 9.73 -0.36 -3.56
N PHE A 229 8.60 0.35 -3.59
CA PHE A 229 7.37 -0.03 -2.89
C PHE A 229 6.89 -1.42 -3.33
N LEU A 230 6.87 -1.67 -4.64
CA LEU A 230 6.47 -2.98 -5.19
C LEU A 230 7.39 -4.11 -4.72
N THR A 231 8.71 -3.86 -4.62
CA THR A 231 9.65 -4.84 -4.04
C THR A 231 9.38 -5.11 -2.57
N PHE A 232 9.06 -4.08 -1.77
CA PHE A 232 8.68 -4.28 -0.38
C PHE A 232 7.38 -5.07 -0.24
N CYS A 233 6.39 -4.85 -1.11
CA CYS A 233 5.18 -5.66 -1.16
C CYS A 233 5.49 -7.14 -1.43
N PHE A 234 6.36 -7.46 -2.39
CA PHE A 234 6.74 -8.85 -2.68
C PHE A 234 7.55 -9.48 -1.54
N MET A 235 8.46 -8.74 -0.91
CA MET A 235 9.22 -9.24 0.23
C MET A 235 8.31 -9.54 1.43
N ALA A 236 7.38 -8.62 1.72
CA ALA A 236 6.36 -8.79 2.74
C ALA A 236 5.48 -10.02 2.44
N PHE A 237 5.05 -10.16 1.19
CA PHE A 237 4.26 -11.29 0.73
C PHE A 237 5.01 -12.64 0.82
N THR A 238 6.29 -12.68 0.45
CA THR A 238 7.15 -13.88 0.58
C THR A 238 7.30 -14.31 2.03
N TYR A 239 7.55 -13.33 2.91
CA TYR A 239 7.61 -13.58 4.35
C TYR A 239 6.29 -14.17 4.86
N PHE A 240 5.15 -13.63 4.42
CA PHE A 240 3.85 -14.13 4.83
C PHE A 240 3.54 -15.53 4.28
N ALA A 241 3.72 -15.75 2.98
CA ALA A 241 3.37 -16.99 2.30
C ALA A 241 4.18 -18.20 2.80
N PHE A 242 5.39 -17.97 3.35
CA PHE A 242 6.30 -19.06 3.69
C PHE A 242 6.81 -19.07 5.15
N LEU A 243 6.82 -17.94 5.86
CA LEU A 243 7.43 -17.86 7.21
C LEU A 243 6.44 -17.64 8.34
N THR A 244 5.26 -17.04 8.11
CA THR A 244 4.20 -16.99 9.13
C THR A 244 3.40 -18.29 9.17
N SER A 245 4.05 -19.38 9.58
CA SER A 245 3.37 -20.58 10.05
C SER A 245 3.79 -20.85 11.48
N GLY A 246 2.88 -20.66 12.43
CA GLY A 246 2.95 -21.34 13.71
C GLY A 246 2.76 -22.86 13.61
N ASN A 247 2.97 -23.49 12.43
CA ASN A 247 3.00 -24.94 12.19
C ASN A 247 3.90 -25.22 10.98
N GLY A 248 5.22 -25.10 11.19
CA GLY A 248 6.28 -25.07 10.16
C GLY A 248 6.00 -25.87 8.88
N LEU A 249 5.83 -25.16 7.75
CA LEU A 249 5.74 -25.66 6.36
C LEU A 249 4.80 -26.88 6.14
N PRO A 250 3.75 -26.83 5.27
CA PRO A 250 3.08 -25.70 4.59
C PRO A 250 1.56 -25.60 4.96
N PRO A 251 0.82 -24.61 4.44
CA PRO A 251 -0.05 -24.94 3.32
C PRO A 251 0.19 -23.99 2.15
N ALA A 252 0.57 -24.59 1.04
CA ALA A 252 0.67 -23.99 -0.26
C ALA A 252 -0.61 -23.20 -0.57
N LEU A 253 -0.53 -21.86 -0.43
CA LEU A 253 -1.33 -20.93 -1.22
C LEU A 253 -2.85 -21.03 -1.04
N PHE A 254 -3.35 -21.04 0.21
CA PHE A 254 -4.78 -21.18 0.54
C PHE A 254 -5.30 -22.62 0.44
N MET A 255 -5.12 -23.37 1.52
CA MET A 255 -6.11 -24.34 2.00
C MET A 255 -6.63 -23.84 3.34
#